data_AF-A0A0N4ZBS4-F1
#
_entry.id   AF-A0A0N4ZBS4-F1
#
_cell.length_a   1.000
_cell.length_b   1.000
_cell.length_c   1.000
_cell.angle_alpha   90.00
_cell.angle_beta   90.00
_cell.angle_gamma   90.00
#
_symmetry.space_group_name_H-M   'P 1'
#
loop_
_entity.id
_entity.type
_entity.pdbx_description
1 polymer ?
#
loop_
_entity_poly.entity_id
_entity_poly.type
_entity_poly.pdbx_seq_one_letter_code
_entity_poly.pdbx_strand_id
1 'polypeptide(L)'
;MNNNIILEKGFRLRAPFWSHAVMFFGFFEFFLTTCIMTICWNFYTIAENILPTMFIIFQNTVNSEKLAGRDNFTWTVNMENQLLSYQNNLIYIYVVSVFIILLTMILVSSQFVSVEYNNDHEKTYPYCMDHKVLSLSSAIILLIFIGINFSLITYLWVTTEKPYALFQEKYYNAIHEESLWDSIVETYDCVNDEDKEVHKSLRCDTIVSKTVMPQIWLDIMFYSYGILHIVALLIFGFLNQNCNTLNVAVEEPADEVNVLLIKKM
;
A
#
# COMPACT_ATOMS: atom_id res chain seq x y z
N MET A 1 -24.09 51.86 -13.34
CA MET A 1 -23.33 50.95 -14.23
C MET A 1 -22.63 49.94 -13.35
N ASN A 2 -23.12 48.71 -13.37
CA ASN A 2 -22.65 47.60 -12.53
C ASN A 2 -21.58 46.84 -13.31
N ASN A 3 -20.32 46.90 -12.86
CA ASN A 3 -19.24 46.07 -13.41
C ASN A 3 -18.99 44.90 -12.47
N ASN A 4 -19.76 43.82 -12.64
CA ASN A 4 -19.42 42.53 -12.05
C ASN A 4 -18.48 41.79 -13.00
N ILE A 5 -17.19 41.81 -12.67
CA ILE A 5 -16.16 41.04 -13.36
C ILE A 5 -16.28 39.58 -12.91
N ILE A 6 -16.34 38.71 -13.92
CA ILE A 6 -16.49 37.26 -13.88
C ILE A 6 -15.44 36.64 -12.94
N LEU A 7 -15.88 35.89 -11.93
CA LEU A 7 -15.00 35.14 -11.04
C LEU A 7 -14.74 33.76 -11.64
N GLU A 8 -13.48 33.54 -12.02
CA GLU A 8 -12.91 32.34 -12.62
C GLU A 8 -13.24 31.08 -11.80
N LYS A 9 -13.99 30.15 -12.41
CA LYS A 9 -14.32 28.83 -11.85
C LYS A 9 -13.15 27.87 -12.05
N GLY A 10 -12.17 27.94 -11.16
CA GLY A 10 -11.09 26.94 -11.05
C GLY A 10 -11.38 25.87 -10.00
N PHE A 11 -10.85 24.67 -10.20
CA PHE A 11 -10.79 23.58 -9.22
C PHE A 11 -10.20 24.11 -7.89
N ARG A 12 -11.04 24.29 -6.86
CA ARG A 12 -10.57 24.81 -5.57
C ARG A 12 -10.21 23.65 -4.64
N LEU A 13 -8.94 23.27 -4.65
CA LEU A 13 -8.32 22.40 -3.65
C LEU A 13 -8.04 23.19 -2.35
N ARG A 14 -9.05 23.84 -1.76
CA ARG A 14 -8.88 24.62 -0.52
C ARG A 14 -9.62 23.94 0.64
N ALA A 15 -8.89 23.73 1.73
CA ALA A 15 -9.43 23.33 3.02
C ALA A 15 -10.57 24.27 3.46
N PRO A 16 -11.68 23.76 4.03
CA PRO A 16 -11.77 22.52 4.80
C PRO A 16 -11.98 21.25 3.97
N PHE A 17 -11.25 20.18 4.29
CA PHE A 17 -11.64 18.85 3.81
C PHE A 17 -12.91 18.42 4.53
N TRP A 18 -13.92 18.01 3.78
CA TRP A 18 -15.13 17.45 4.37
C TRP A 18 -14.79 16.15 5.09
N SER A 19 -15.29 15.95 6.31
CA SER A 19 -14.97 14.77 7.13
C SER A 19 -15.29 13.46 6.41
N HIS A 20 -16.33 13.44 5.56
CA HIS A 20 -16.68 12.30 4.71
C HIS A 20 -15.60 11.97 3.67
N ALA A 21 -14.98 12.98 3.05
CA ALA A 21 -13.91 12.78 2.07
C ALA A 21 -12.62 12.26 2.74
N VAL A 22 -12.28 12.81 3.91
CA VAL A 22 -11.12 12.35 4.71
C VAL A 22 -11.34 10.92 5.20
N MET A 23 -12.54 10.57 5.67
CA MET A 23 -12.88 9.21 6.07
C MET A 23 -12.80 8.25 4.88
N PHE A 24 -13.40 8.59 3.74
CA PHE A 24 -13.34 7.75 2.54
C PHE A 24 -11.89 7.46 2.12
N PHE A 25 -11.08 8.52 1.99
CA PHE A 25 -9.67 8.37 1.59
C PHE A 25 -8.87 7.59 2.63
N GLY A 26 -9.09 7.86 3.92
CA GLY A 26 -8.40 7.14 4.99
C GLY A 26 -8.76 5.65 5.06
N PHE A 27 -10.03 5.28 4.92
CA PHE A 27 -10.44 3.87 4.87
C PHE A 27 -9.89 3.16 3.64
N PHE A 28 -9.94 3.82 2.49
CA PHE A 28 -9.35 3.33 1.25
C PHE A 28 -7.85 3.06 1.42
N GLU A 29 -7.12 4.04 1.94
CA GLU A 29 -5.67 3.96 2.16
C GLU A 29 -5.33 2.84 3.15
N PHE A 30 -6.07 2.76 4.26
CA PHE A 30 -5.89 1.70 5.25
C PHE A 30 -6.08 0.32 4.64
N PHE A 31 -7.14 0.12 3.86
CA PHE A 31 -7.44 -1.18 3.24
C PHE A 31 -6.37 -1.58 2.22
N LEU A 32 -6.07 -0.70 1.27
CA LEU A 32 -5.14 -0.98 0.18
C LEU A 32 -3.72 -1.25 0.72
N THR A 33 -3.25 -0.40 1.62
CA THR A 33 -1.92 -0.54 2.21
C THR A 33 -1.82 -1.78 3.10
N THR A 34 -2.90 -2.16 3.80
CA THR A 34 -2.93 -3.43 4.56
C THR A 34 -2.81 -4.64 3.62
N CYS A 35 -3.53 -4.67 2.49
CA CYS A 35 -3.41 -5.76 1.52
C CYS A 35 -1.98 -5.91 0.99
N ILE A 36 -1.35 -4.80 0.57
CA ILE A 36 0.05 -4.78 0.10
C ILE A 36 1.00 -5.28 1.19
N MET A 37 0.85 -4.75 2.41
CA MET A 37 1.66 -5.14 3.56
C MET A 37 1.56 -6.65 3.84
N THR A 38 0.35 -7.22 3.82
CA THR A 38 0.13 -8.66 4.02
C THR A 38 0.77 -9.50 2.93
N ILE A 39 0.66 -9.10 1.66
CA ILE A 39 1.31 -9.80 0.55
C ILE A 39 2.82 -9.81 0.74
N CYS A 40 3.43 -8.63 0.98
CA CYS A 40 4.87 -8.52 1.20
C CYS A 40 5.35 -9.34 2.40
N TRP A 41 4.62 -9.29 3.52
CA TRP A 41 4.94 -10.07 4.71
C TRP A 41 4.92 -11.57 4.44
N ASN A 42 3.89 -12.07 3.76
CA ASN A 42 3.78 -13.50 3.47
C ASN A 42 4.94 -14.00 2.60
N PHE A 43 5.29 -13.27 1.54
CA PHE A 43 6.44 -13.64 0.70
C PHE A 43 7.78 -13.47 1.44
N TYR A 44 7.90 -12.47 2.31
CA TYR A 44 9.10 -12.29 3.14
C TYR A 44 9.29 -13.47 4.09
N THR A 45 8.26 -13.90 4.81
CA THR A 45 8.35 -15.06 5.72
C THR A 45 8.70 -16.34 4.99
N ILE A 46 8.17 -16.54 3.77
CA ILE A 46 8.55 -17.69 2.93
C ILE A 46 10.03 -17.61 2.55
N ALA A 47 10.48 -16.44 2.06
CA ALA A 47 11.86 -16.22 1.67
C ALA A 47 12.84 -16.39 2.85
N GLU A 48 12.52 -15.84 4.01
CA GLU A 48 13.35 -15.87 5.21
C GLU A 48 13.63 -17.29 5.71
N ASN A 49 12.65 -18.17 5.65
CA ASN A 49 12.81 -19.54 6.13
C ASN A 49 13.44 -20.47 5.07
N ILE A 50 13.12 -20.26 3.78
CA ILE A 50 13.54 -21.20 2.71
C ILE A 50 14.90 -20.82 2.13
N LEU A 51 15.20 -19.52 1.93
CA LEU A 51 16.45 -19.10 1.28
C LEU A 51 17.72 -19.60 1.99
N PRO A 52 17.86 -19.55 3.33
CA PRO A 52 19.07 -20.04 3.99
C PRO A 52 19.33 -21.52 3.70
N THR A 53 18.29 -22.35 3.77
CA THR A 53 18.39 -23.78 3.47
C THR A 53 18.72 -24.00 1.99
N MET A 54 18.10 -23.23 1.09
CA MET A 54 18.41 -23.31 -0.34
C MET A 54 19.84 -22.89 -0.68
N PHE A 55 20.41 -21.90 0.02
CA PHE A 55 21.81 -21.50 -0.18
C PHE A 55 22.77 -22.63 0.21
N ILE A 56 22.48 -23.36 1.29
CA ILE A 56 23.25 -24.55 1.68
C ILE A 56 23.14 -25.63 0.60
N ILE A 57 21.93 -25.91 0.11
CA ILE A 57 21.71 -26.90 -0.97
C ILE A 57 22.48 -26.51 -2.24
N PHE A 58 22.45 -25.25 -2.65
CA PHE A 58 23.19 -24.78 -3.82
C PHE A 58 24.71 -24.89 -3.62
N GLN A 59 25.21 -24.58 -2.43
CA GLN A 59 26.62 -24.72 -2.11
C GLN A 59 27.07 -26.19 -2.08
N ASN A 60 26.27 -27.08 -1.49
CA ASN A 60 26.52 -28.52 -1.49
C ASN A 60 26.50 -29.10 -2.91
N THR A 61 25.57 -28.63 -3.75
CA THR A 61 25.48 -29.02 -5.16
C THR A 61 26.79 -28.71 -5.89
N VAL A 62 27.33 -27.49 -5.74
CA VAL A 62 28.64 -27.10 -6.31
C VAL A 62 29.77 -28.02 -5.83
N ASN A 63 29.76 -28.37 -4.55
CA ASN A 63 30.82 -29.17 -3.93
C ASN A 63 30.67 -30.68 -4.19
N SER A 64 29.56 -31.13 -4.78
CA SER A 64 29.29 -32.54 -4.95
C SER A 64 30.11 -33.16 -6.10
N GLU A 65 30.73 -34.31 -5.84
CA GLU A 65 31.46 -35.07 -6.85
C GLU A 65 30.57 -35.59 -7.98
N LYS A 66 29.25 -35.68 -7.75
CA LYS A 66 28.25 -36.06 -8.78
C LYS A 66 28.14 -35.05 -9.92
N LEU A 67 28.60 -33.82 -9.70
CA LEU A 67 28.67 -32.75 -10.72
C LEU A 67 30.05 -32.64 -11.40
N ALA A 68 31.02 -33.50 -11.06
CA ALA A 68 32.34 -33.58 -11.71
C ALA A 68 32.31 -34.00 -13.21
N GLY A 69 31.13 -33.96 -13.85
CA GLY A 69 30.91 -34.13 -15.28
C GLY A 69 29.66 -33.44 -15.83
N ARG A 70 29.04 -32.50 -15.09
CA ARG A 70 27.96 -31.63 -15.57
C ARG A 70 28.46 -30.18 -15.48
N ASP A 71 28.97 -29.67 -16.58
CA ASP A 71 29.91 -28.53 -16.63
C ASP A 71 29.44 -27.16 -16.10
N ASN A 72 28.18 -26.95 -15.66
CA ASN A 72 27.64 -25.58 -15.61
C ASN A 72 26.87 -25.16 -14.34
N PHE A 73 26.82 -25.94 -13.24
CA PHE A 73 26.20 -25.43 -12.01
C PHE A 73 27.17 -24.53 -11.24
N THR A 74 26.91 -23.23 -11.27
CA THR A 74 27.66 -22.22 -10.51
C THR A 74 26.78 -21.57 -9.45
N TRP A 75 27.35 -21.39 -8.26
CA TRP A 75 26.77 -20.57 -7.19
C TRP A 75 27.81 -19.54 -6.76
N THR A 76 27.43 -18.27 -6.66
CA THR A 76 28.35 -17.18 -6.32
C THR A 76 27.72 -16.25 -5.31
N VAL A 77 28.55 -15.56 -4.53
CA VAL A 77 28.11 -14.55 -3.55
C VAL A 77 27.26 -13.45 -4.19
N ASN A 78 27.52 -13.09 -5.46
CA ASN A 78 26.72 -12.10 -6.16
C ASN A 78 25.29 -12.59 -6.48
N MET A 79 25.09 -13.89 -6.70
CA MET A 79 23.76 -14.49 -6.89
C MET A 79 22.98 -14.52 -5.57
N GLU A 80 23.66 -14.87 -4.48
CA GLU A 80 23.10 -14.83 -3.13
C GLU A 80 22.64 -13.41 -2.74
N ASN A 81 23.50 -12.41 -2.98
CA ASN A 81 23.20 -11.00 -2.72
C ASN A 81 21.99 -10.49 -3.52
N GLN A 82 21.71 -11.02 -4.71
CA GLN A 82 20.52 -10.65 -5.48
C GLN A 82 19.23 -11.13 -4.80
N LEU A 83 19.23 -12.33 -4.23
CA LEU A 83 18.07 -12.88 -3.51
C LEU A 83 17.89 -12.20 -2.16
N LEU A 84 18.98 -11.91 -1.46
CA LEU A 84 18.93 -11.11 -0.22
C LEU A 84 18.47 -9.67 -0.48
N SER A 85 18.87 -9.06 -1.60
CA SER A 85 18.38 -7.74 -1.99
C SER A 85 16.88 -7.75 -2.27
N TYR A 86 16.36 -8.79 -2.92
CA TYR A 86 14.93 -9.00 -3.09
C TYR A 86 14.20 -9.08 -1.74
N GLN A 87 14.72 -9.89 -0.82
CA GLN A 87 14.16 -10.04 0.52
C GLN A 87 14.10 -8.70 1.26
N ASN A 88 15.18 -7.92 1.22
CA ASN A 88 15.24 -6.59 1.86
C ASN A 88 14.20 -5.62 1.27
N ASN A 89 13.98 -5.65 -0.05
CA ASN A 89 12.99 -4.79 -0.69
C ASN A 89 11.56 -5.09 -0.19
N LEU A 90 11.22 -6.35 0.10
CA LEU A 90 9.93 -6.70 0.70
C LEU A 90 9.77 -6.09 2.10
N ILE A 91 10.82 -6.15 2.93
CA ILE A 91 10.82 -5.52 4.26
C ILE A 91 10.65 -4.00 4.15
N TYR A 92 11.32 -3.35 3.21
CA TYR A 92 11.19 -1.90 3.05
C TYR A 92 9.76 -1.48 2.71
N ILE A 93 9.09 -2.19 1.80
CA ILE A 93 7.67 -1.94 1.48
C ILE A 93 6.79 -2.18 2.71
N TYR A 94 7.03 -3.26 3.45
CA TYR A 94 6.30 -3.57 4.69
C TYR A 94 6.43 -2.45 5.72
N VAL A 95 7.65 -2.00 6.02
CA VAL A 95 7.92 -0.97 7.03
C VAL A 95 7.28 0.36 6.62
N VAL A 96 7.42 0.78 5.36
CA VAL A 96 6.80 2.01 4.86
C VAL A 96 5.27 1.91 4.93
N SER A 97 4.69 0.75 4.61
CA SER A 97 3.26 0.49 4.72
C SER A 97 2.73 0.62 6.15
N VAL A 98 3.49 0.16 7.16
CA VAL A 98 3.14 0.37 8.58
C VAL A 98 3.08 1.86 8.92
N PHE A 99 4.06 2.67 8.47
CA PHE A 99 4.04 4.11 8.70
C PHE A 99 2.83 4.79 8.04
N ILE A 100 2.47 4.39 6.82
CA ILE A 100 1.28 4.89 6.13
C ILE A 100 0.01 4.57 6.91
N ILE A 101 -0.14 3.34 7.41
CA ILE A 101 -1.30 2.94 8.22
C ILE A 101 -1.40 3.80 9.49
N LEU A 102 -0.28 3.99 10.21
CA LEU A 102 -0.26 4.80 11.42
C LEU A 102 -0.62 6.27 11.14
N LEU A 103 -0.05 6.86 10.09
CA LEU A 103 -0.36 8.24 9.67
C LEU A 103 -1.83 8.38 9.27
N THR A 104 -2.35 7.40 8.54
CA THR A 104 -3.77 7.34 8.16
C THR A 104 -4.67 7.26 9.38
N MET A 105 -4.35 6.42 10.36
CA MET A 105 -5.10 6.32 11.61
C MET A 105 -5.12 7.64 12.39
N ILE A 106 -3.98 8.34 12.46
CA ILE A 106 -3.89 9.66 13.12
C ILE A 106 -4.80 10.67 12.39
N LEU A 107 -4.74 10.71 11.06
CA LEU A 107 -5.56 11.59 10.23
C LEU A 107 -7.06 11.33 10.41
N VAL A 108 -7.49 10.07 10.35
CA VAL A 108 -8.89 9.70 10.54
C VAL A 108 -9.35 9.97 11.97
N SER A 109 -8.57 9.60 12.98
CA SER A 109 -8.92 9.80 14.40
C SER A 109 -9.07 11.28 14.74
N SER A 110 -8.28 12.16 14.14
CA SER A 110 -8.40 13.61 14.31
C SER A 110 -9.77 14.18 13.92
N GLN A 111 -10.55 13.46 13.11
CA GLN A 111 -11.90 13.86 12.71
C GLN A 111 -12.96 13.57 13.79
N PHE A 112 -12.70 12.60 14.69
CA PHE A 112 -13.66 12.16 15.71
C PHE A 112 -13.43 12.80 17.08
N VAL A 113 -12.27 13.41 17.31
CA VAL A 113 -12.03 14.19 18.52
C VAL A 113 -12.86 15.47 18.41
N SER A 114 -13.74 15.74 19.37
CA SER A 114 -14.41 17.02 19.56
C SER A 114 -13.97 17.58 20.91
N VAL A 115 -13.39 18.78 20.93
CA VAL A 115 -13.10 19.48 22.19
C VAL A 115 -14.13 20.57 22.34
N GLU A 116 -14.93 20.50 23.41
CA GLU A 116 -15.87 21.55 23.78
C GLU A 116 -15.06 22.83 24.07
N TYR A 117 -15.11 23.79 23.13
CA TYR A 117 -14.48 25.08 23.35
C TYR A 117 -15.45 25.94 24.15
N ASN A 118 -15.08 26.19 25.41
CA ASN A 118 -15.63 27.28 26.23
C ASN A 118 -17.09 27.11 26.69
N ASN A 119 -17.41 26.06 27.48
CA ASN A 119 -18.66 25.91 28.27
C ASN A 119 -20.00 26.15 27.53
N ASP A 120 -20.01 26.21 26.21
CA ASP A 120 -21.19 26.42 25.38
C ASP A 120 -21.55 25.06 24.77
N HIS A 121 -22.39 24.29 25.47
CA HIS A 121 -22.83 22.94 25.06
C HIS A 121 -23.52 22.93 23.68
N GLU A 122 -23.91 24.10 23.16
CA GLU A 122 -24.54 24.22 21.83
C GLU A 122 -23.51 24.37 20.68
N LYS A 123 -22.22 24.54 20.98
CA LYS A 123 -21.15 24.72 19.97
C LYS A 123 -20.03 23.69 20.08
N THR A 124 -20.39 22.41 20.00
CA THR A 124 -19.42 21.35 19.70
C THR A 124 -19.01 21.42 18.23
N TYR A 125 -17.87 22.04 17.95
CA TYR A 125 -17.21 21.84 16.67
C TYR A 125 -16.33 20.59 16.76
N PRO A 126 -16.41 19.63 15.83
CA PRO A 126 -15.40 18.59 15.73
C PRO A 126 -14.04 19.29 15.59
N TYR A 127 -12.99 18.79 16.23
CA TYR A 127 -11.63 19.38 16.33
C TYR A 127 -10.99 19.69 14.96
N CYS A 128 -11.64 19.22 13.89
CA CYS A 128 -11.42 19.66 12.54
C CYS A 128 -11.77 21.15 12.40
N MET A 129 -10.80 22.04 12.65
CA MET A 129 -10.63 23.37 12.03
C MET A 129 -10.34 24.54 13.00
N ASP A 130 -9.33 24.44 13.87
CA ASP A 130 -8.58 25.66 14.23
C ASP A 130 -7.14 25.64 13.69
N HIS A 131 -6.55 24.45 13.53
CA HIS A 131 -5.22 24.29 12.94
C HIS A 131 -5.26 23.72 11.52
N LYS A 132 -5.76 24.51 10.56
CA LYS A 132 -5.70 24.20 9.10
C LYS A 132 -4.29 23.79 8.64
N VAL A 133 -3.27 24.37 9.26
CA VAL A 133 -1.86 24.07 8.98
C VAL A 133 -1.50 22.63 9.36
N LEU A 134 -1.97 22.13 10.51
CA LEU A 134 -1.66 20.79 10.99
C LEU A 134 -2.28 19.72 10.07
N SER A 135 -3.57 19.86 9.76
CA SER A 135 -4.27 18.93 8.86
C SER A 135 -3.64 18.91 7.46
N LEU A 136 -3.28 20.07 6.92
CA LEU A 136 -2.59 20.16 5.63
C LEU A 136 -1.20 19.51 5.70
N SER A 137 -0.44 19.75 6.75
CA SER A 137 0.89 19.16 6.92
C SER A 137 0.83 17.64 7.01
N SER A 138 -0.11 17.08 7.78
CA SER A 138 -0.30 15.64 7.90
C SER A 138 -0.74 15.00 6.57
N ALA A 139 -1.61 15.67 5.80
CA ALA A 139 -2.01 15.20 4.48
C ALA A 139 -0.85 15.18 3.49
N ILE A 140 -0.01 16.23 3.48
CA ILE A 140 1.19 16.27 2.62
C ILE A 140 2.17 15.16 3.01
N ILE A 141 2.41 14.95 4.31
CA ILE A 141 3.28 13.87 4.79
C ILE A 141 2.74 12.51 4.34
N LEU A 142 1.43 12.25 4.50
CA LEU A 142 0.83 11.00 4.05
C LEU A 142 1.04 10.77 2.54
N LEU A 143 0.80 11.80 1.71
CA LEU A 143 1.01 11.70 0.26
C LEU A 143 2.47 11.42 -0.11
N ILE A 144 3.43 11.99 0.62
CA ILE A 144 4.86 11.70 0.42
C ILE A 144 5.13 10.22 0.70
N PHE A 145 4.63 9.68 1.82
CA PHE A 145 4.82 8.27 2.16
C PHE A 145 4.14 7.33 1.16
N ILE A 146 2.93 7.65 0.69
CA ILE A 146 2.25 6.92 -0.39
C ILE A 146 3.12 6.90 -1.65
N GLY A 147 3.72 8.03 -2.02
CA GLY A 147 4.63 8.13 -3.17
C GLY A 147 5.92 7.33 -3.00
N ILE A 148 6.51 7.32 -1.79
CA ILE A 148 7.67 6.48 -1.46
C ILE A 148 7.30 5.01 -1.59
N ASN A 149 6.16 4.60 -1.05
CA ASN A 149 5.70 3.21 -1.11
C ASN A 149 5.46 2.76 -2.56
N PHE A 150 4.80 3.59 -3.37
CA PHE A 150 4.62 3.32 -4.79
C PHE A 150 5.96 3.19 -5.53
N SER A 151 6.94 4.03 -5.20
CA SER A 151 8.28 3.97 -5.79
C SER A 151 8.99 2.66 -5.43
N LEU A 152 8.86 2.19 -4.17
CA LEU A 152 9.41 0.91 -3.75
C LEU A 152 8.71 -0.27 -4.43
N ILE A 153 7.39 -0.26 -4.54
CA ILE A 153 6.62 -1.27 -5.28
C ILE A 153 7.06 -1.30 -6.76
N THR A 154 7.22 -0.13 -7.38
CA THR A 154 7.71 -0.01 -8.77
C THR A 154 9.12 -0.57 -8.91
N TYR A 155 10.01 -0.25 -7.96
CA TYR A 155 11.38 -0.78 -7.95
C TYR A 155 11.39 -2.31 -7.84
N LEU A 156 10.59 -2.86 -6.93
CA LEU A 156 10.43 -4.31 -6.79
C LEU A 156 9.87 -4.94 -8.08
N TRP A 157 8.84 -4.32 -8.67
CA TRP A 157 8.21 -4.79 -9.91
C TRP A 157 9.20 -4.86 -11.09
N VAL A 158 10.11 -3.88 -11.22
CA VAL A 158 11.13 -3.87 -12.28
C VAL A 158 12.29 -4.84 -12.01
N THR A 159 12.66 -5.05 -10.74
CA THR A 159 13.90 -5.76 -10.40
C THR A 159 13.73 -7.25 -10.13
N THR A 160 12.51 -7.72 -9.81
CA THR A 160 12.28 -9.09 -9.31
C THR A 160 12.33 -10.18 -10.39
N GLU A 161 12.21 -9.83 -11.67
CA GLU A 161 12.30 -10.82 -12.77
C GLU A 161 13.61 -11.63 -12.73
N LYS A 162 14.74 -10.96 -12.47
CA LYS A 162 16.06 -11.59 -12.41
C LYS A 162 16.22 -12.54 -11.21
N PRO A 163 15.94 -12.12 -9.94
CA PRO A 163 15.92 -13.02 -8.79
C PRO A 163 14.98 -14.21 -8.97
N TYR A 164 13.80 -14.00 -9.58
CA TYR A 164 12.85 -15.08 -9.83
C TYR A 164 13.45 -16.13 -10.78
N ALA A 165 13.93 -15.71 -11.95
CA ALA A 165 14.53 -16.60 -12.93
C ALA A 165 15.77 -17.33 -12.36
N LEU A 166 16.63 -16.59 -11.65
CA LEU A 166 17.81 -17.14 -10.97
C LEU A 166 17.42 -18.23 -9.97
N PHE A 167 16.44 -17.95 -9.10
CA PHE A 167 16.00 -18.92 -8.10
C PHE A 167 15.43 -20.18 -8.75
N GLN A 168 14.54 -20.04 -9.74
CA GLN A 168 13.95 -21.20 -10.42
C GLN A 168 15.03 -22.02 -11.15
N GLU A 169 15.93 -21.37 -11.89
CA GLU A 169 17.02 -22.06 -12.59
C GLU A 169 17.91 -22.86 -11.63
N LYS A 170 18.31 -22.26 -10.50
CA LYS A 170 19.16 -22.93 -9.52
C LYS A 170 18.41 -24.02 -8.77
N TYR A 171 17.14 -23.78 -8.43
CA TYR A 171 16.28 -24.75 -7.77
C TYR A 171 16.13 -26.03 -8.60
N TYR A 172 15.71 -25.95 -9.87
CA TYR A 172 15.46 -27.14 -10.69
C TYR A 172 16.73 -27.90 -11.10
N ASN A 173 17.90 -27.26 -11.07
CA ASN A 173 19.18 -27.88 -11.42
C ASN A 173 20.00 -28.33 -10.21
N ALA A 174 19.54 -28.04 -8.99
CA ALA A 174 20.23 -28.42 -7.77
C ALA A 174 20.07 -29.92 -7.47
N ILE A 175 21.02 -30.47 -6.72
CA ILE A 175 20.88 -31.82 -6.16
C ILE A 175 20.19 -31.65 -4.81
N HIS A 176 18.92 -32.07 -4.73
CA HIS A 176 18.16 -32.05 -3.50
C HIS A 176 18.59 -33.22 -2.61
N GLU A 177 19.38 -32.94 -1.57
CA GLU A 177 19.70 -33.90 -0.52
C GLU A 177 18.49 -34.10 0.39
N GLU A 178 18.14 -35.36 0.65
CA GLU A 178 16.93 -35.76 1.39
C GLU A 178 16.88 -35.17 2.80
N SER A 179 18.01 -35.10 3.51
CA SER A 179 18.09 -34.55 4.87
C SER A 179 17.81 -33.04 4.97
N LEU A 180 18.21 -32.25 3.97
CA LEU A 180 17.92 -30.81 3.93
C LEU A 180 16.48 -30.56 3.47
N TRP A 181 15.94 -31.47 2.66
CA TRP A 181 14.53 -31.45 2.25
C TRP A 181 13.59 -31.75 3.42
N ASP A 182 13.95 -32.73 4.27
CA ASP A 182 13.18 -33.06 5.48
C ASP A 182 13.04 -31.86 6.42
N SER A 183 14.07 -31.03 6.54
CA SER A 183 14.03 -29.79 7.32
C SER A 183 13.01 -28.78 6.77
N ILE A 184 12.89 -28.66 5.45
CA ILE A 184 11.88 -27.79 4.82
C ILE A 184 10.47 -28.37 5.05
N VAL A 185 10.32 -29.69 4.91
CA VAL A 185 9.06 -30.40 5.13
C VAL A 185 8.55 -30.23 6.56
N GLU A 186 9.44 -30.35 7.55
CA GLU A 186 9.11 -30.17 8.97
C GLU A 186 8.76 -28.71 9.29
N THR A 187 9.51 -27.74 8.76
CA THR A 187 9.28 -26.31 9.01
C THR A 187 7.93 -25.82 8.44
N TYR A 188 7.53 -26.34 7.29
CA TYR A 188 6.29 -25.92 6.60
C TYR A 188 5.12 -26.88 6.76
N ASP A 189 5.27 -27.92 7.60
CA ASP A 189 4.29 -28.98 7.79
C ASP A 189 3.67 -29.43 6.47
N CYS A 190 4.55 -29.76 5.51
CA CYS A 190 4.15 -30.16 4.17
C CYS A 190 3.41 -31.51 4.16
N VAL A 191 3.36 -32.21 5.29
CA VAL A 191 2.73 -33.51 5.49
C VAL A 191 1.31 -33.31 6.00
N ASN A 192 0.32 -33.67 5.20
CA ASN A 192 -1.02 -33.89 5.73
C ASN A 192 -1.09 -35.35 6.17
N ASP A 193 -1.45 -35.62 7.44
CA ASP A 193 -1.50 -36.96 8.04
C ASP A 193 -2.41 -37.95 7.28
N GLU A 194 -3.29 -37.45 6.39
CA GLU A 194 -4.27 -38.25 5.66
C GLU A 194 -3.75 -38.83 4.33
N ASP A 195 -2.67 -38.31 3.75
CA ASP A 195 -2.23 -38.70 2.40
C ASP A 195 -0.91 -39.49 2.39
N LYS A 196 -1.04 -40.79 2.11
CA LYS A 196 0.05 -41.74 1.83
C LYS A 196 0.98 -41.21 0.74
N GLU A 197 2.16 -40.73 1.14
CA GLU A 197 3.46 -40.58 0.45
C GLU A 197 3.54 -39.90 -0.94
N VAL A 198 2.53 -39.98 -1.80
CA VAL A 198 2.59 -39.54 -3.21
C VAL A 198 2.34 -38.04 -3.39
N HIS A 199 1.78 -37.35 -2.38
CA HIS A 199 1.46 -35.91 -2.45
C HIS A 199 2.40 -35.00 -1.64
N LYS A 200 3.36 -35.55 -0.88
CA LYS A 200 4.31 -34.76 -0.06
C LYS A 200 5.21 -33.86 -0.89
N SER A 201 5.79 -34.37 -2.00
CA SER A 201 6.73 -33.58 -2.82
C SER A 201 6.04 -32.38 -3.47
N LEU A 202 4.88 -32.59 -4.12
CA LEU A 202 4.23 -31.57 -4.95
C LEU A 202 3.84 -30.31 -4.16
N ARG A 203 3.38 -30.47 -2.90
CA ARG A 203 2.99 -29.34 -2.05
C ARG A 203 4.20 -28.54 -1.60
N CYS A 204 5.26 -29.21 -1.17
CA CYS A 204 6.49 -28.55 -0.73
C CYS A 204 7.21 -27.90 -1.92
N ASP A 205 7.25 -28.56 -3.09
CA ASP A 205 7.75 -27.99 -4.35
C ASP A 205 6.95 -26.72 -4.74
N THR A 206 5.64 -26.71 -4.51
CA THR A 206 4.79 -25.53 -4.75
C THR A 206 5.10 -24.37 -3.78
N ILE A 207 5.45 -24.66 -2.53
CA ILE A 207 5.82 -23.64 -1.54
C ILE A 207 7.22 -23.10 -1.86
N VAL A 208 8.19 -23.97 -2.10
CA VAL A 208 9.56 -23.60 -2.43
C VAL A 208 9.62 -22.82 -3.75
N SER A 209 8.86 -23.20 -4.77
CA SER A 209 8.78 -22.43 -6.03
C SER A 209 8.17 -21.03 -5.85
N LYS A 210 7.46 -20.77 -4.74
CA LYS A 210 6.92 -19.44 -4.37
C LYS A 210 7.84 -18.62 -3.46
N THR A 211 9.05 -19.09 -3.18
CA THR A 211 10.06 -18.36 -2.37
C THR A 211 10.34 -16.97 -2.92
N VAL A 212 10.39 -16.84 -4.25
CA VAL A 212 10.43 -15.55 -4.92
C VAL A 212 9.07 -15.26 -5.52
N MET A 213 8.55 -14.05 -5.26
CA MET A 213 7.24 -13.61 -5.69
C MET A 213 7.09 -13.72 -7.21
N PRO A 214 6.09 -14.48 -7.70
CA PRO A 214 5.82 -14.58 -9.13
C PRO A 214 5.36 -13.24 -9.72
N GLN A 215 5.64 -13.02 -11.00
CA GLN A 215 5.31 -11.77 -11.71
C GLN A 215 3.83 -11.38 -11.60
N ILE A 216 2.91 -12.36 -11.61
CA ILE A 216 1.47 -12.09 -11.49
C ILE A 216 1.10 -11.33 -10.21
N TRP A 217 1.77 -11.63 -9.09
CA TRP A 217 1.53 -10.93 -7.83
C TRP A 217 2.08 -9.51 -7.85
N LEU A 218 3.26 -9.32 -8.47
CA LEU A 218 3.85 -8.00 -8.68
C LEU A 218 2.96 -7.14 -9.56
N ASP A 219 2.42 -7.69 -10.66
CA ASP A 219 1.50 -6.98 -11.55
C ASP A 219 0.23 -6.55 -10.81
N ILE A 220 -0.38 -7.46 -10.04
CA ILE A 220 -1.55 -7.16 -9.21
C ILE A 220 -1.21 -6.03 -8.24
N MET A 221 -0.10 -6.10 -7.51
CA MET A 221 0.30 -5.07 -6.55
C MET A 221 0.53 -3.72 -7.24
N PHE A 222 1.31 -3.68 -8.33
CA PHE A 222 1.64 -2.46 -9.04
C PHE A 222 0.42 -1.77 -9.64
N TYR A 223 -0.38 -2.51 -10.42
CA TYR A 223 -1.55 -1.93 -11.09
C TYR A 223 -2.66 -1.59 -10.10
N SER A 224 -2.93 -2.46 -9.11
CA SER A 224 -3.95 -2.14 -8.10
C SER A 224 -3.54 -0.91 -7.30
N TYR A 225 -2.29 -0.81 -6.84
CA TYR A 225 -1.85 0.35 -6.08
C TYR A 225 -1.94 1.63 -6.91
N GLY A 226 -1.38 1.65 -8.13
CA GLY A 226 -1.40 2.84 -8.98
C GLY A 226 -2.82 3.26 -9.39
N ILE A 227 -3.59 2.35 -9.99
CA ILE A 227 -4.92 2.66 -10.55
C ILE A 227 -5.89 3.04 -9.43
N LEU A 228 -5.91 2.30 -8.32
CA LEU A 228 -6.85 2.57 -7.24
C LEU A 228 -6.54 3.92 -6.57
N HIS A 229 -5.28 4.32 -6.42
CA HIS A 229 -4.93 5.65 -5.90
C HIS A 229 -5.38 6.77 -6.85
N ILE A 230 -5.23 6.60 -8.16
CA ILE A 230 -5.74 7.58 -9.14
C ILE A 230 -7.26 7.72 -9.01
N VAL A 231 -7.98 6.59 -8.95
CA VAL A 231 -9.44 6.58 -8.78
C VAL A 231 -9.83 7.23 -7.45
N ALA A 232 -9.14 6.90 -6.35
CA ALA A 232 -9.40 7.48 -5.03
C ALA A 232 -9.18 8.99 -5.01
N LEU A 233 -8.13 9.50 -5.65
CA LEU A 233 -7.88 10.94 -5.77
C LEU A 233 -8.93 11.66 -6.60
N LEU A 234 -9.44 11.04 -7.69
CA LEU A 234 -10.55 11.58 -8.47
C LEU A 234 -11.82 11.66 -7.64
N ILE A 235 -12.20 10.57 -6.96
CA ILE A 235 -13.38 10.52 -6.09
C ILE A 235 -13.23 11.54 -4.96
N PHE A 236 -12.06 11.61 -4.32
CA PHE A 236 -11.78 12.61 -3.29
C PHE A 236 -11.95 14.03 -3.81
N GLY A 237 -11.46 14.32 -5.03
CA GLY A 237 -11.66 15.60 -5.71
C GLY A 237 -13.13 15.96 -5.91
N PHE A 238 -13.99 15.00 -6.24
CA PHE A 238 -15.44 15.19 -6.35
C PHE A 238 -16.13 15.34 -4.98
N LEU A 239 -15.82 14.48 -4.01
CA LEU A 239 -16.39 14.52 -2.65
C LEU A 239 -15.98 15.78 -1.87
N ASN A 240 -14.84 16.37 -2.23
CA ASN A 240 -14.34 17.60 -1.61
C ASN A 240 -14.86 18.87 -2.31
N GLN A 241 -15.76 18.77 -3.29
CA GLN A 241 -16.44 19.93 -3.85
C GLN A 241 -17.48 20.46 -2.85
N ASN A 242 -17.35 21.74 -2.49
CA ASN A 242 -18.33 22.44 -1.67
C ASN A 242 -19.74 22.31 -2.28
N CYS A 243 -20.67 21.67 -1.57
CA CYS A 243 -22.12 21.70 -1.91
C CYS A 243 -22.73 23.12 -1.84
N ASN A 244 -21.95 24.17 -1.52
CA ASN A 244 -22.37 25.57 -1.66
C ASN A 244 -22.42 26.04 -3.13
N THR A 245 -22.08 25.20 -4.11
CA THR A 245 -22.43 25.45 -5.53
C THR A 245 -23.87 25.03 -5.86
N LEU A 246 -24.58 24.40 -4.92
CA LEU A 246 -25.90 23.84 -5.16
C LEU A 246 -26.90 24.24 -4.06
N ASN A 247 -26.94 25.52 -3.69
CA ASN A 247 -27.96 26.19 -2.86
C ASN A 247 -27.55 27.68 -2.78
N VAL A 248 -28.32 28.70 -3.14
CA VAL A 248 -29.75 28.89 -3.37
C VAL A 248 -29.83 30.08 -4.35
N ALA A 249 -30.63 30.00 -5.40
CA ALA A 249 -31.20 31.22 -5.98
C ALA A 249 -32.14 31.78 -4.90
N VAL A 250 -31.58 32.54 -3.96
CA VAL A 250 -32.35 33.22 -2.93
C VAL A 250 -33.19 34.23 -3.70
N GLU A 251 -34.48 33.92 -3.84
CA GLU A 251 -35.51 34.89 -4.19
C GLU A 251 -35.24 36.16 -3.39
N GLU A 252 -35.20 37.29 -4.10
CA GLU A 252 -35.08 38.61 -3.51
C GLU A 252 -36.01 38.72 -2.29
N PRO A 253 -35.54 39.20 -1.12
CA PRO A 253 -36.47 39.62 -0.10
C PRO A 253 -37.19 40.85 -0.64
N ALA A 254 -38.43 40.64 -1.08
CA ALA A 254 -39.41 41.67 -1.37
C ALA A 254 -39.82 42.36 -0.06
N ASP A 255 -38.92 43.14 0.53
CA ASP A 255 -39.22 44.01 1.68
C ASP A 255 -38.23 45.18 1.75
N GLU A 256 -38.11 45.94 0.65
CA GLU A 256 -37.46 47.26 0.67
C GLU A 256 -38.24 48.35 -0.10
N VAL A 257 -39.54 48.13 -0.36
CA VAL A 257 -40.37 49.08 -1.14
C VAL A 257 -41.23 50.01 -0.28
N ASN A 258 -41.44 49.76 1.02
CA ASN A 258 -42.41 50.54 1.82
C ASN A 258 -41.85 51.53 2.86
N VAL A 259 -40.56 51.86 2.84
CA VAL A 259 -40.01 52.91 3.75
C VAL A 259 -39.80 54.25 3.05
N LEU A 260 -40.00 54.36 1.73
CA LEU A 260 -39.75 55.60 0.97
C LEU A 260 -41.00 56.38 0.53
N LEU A 261 -42.22 55.92 0.85
CA LEU A 261 -43.47 56.61 0.46
C LEU A 261 -44.20 57.40 1.57
N ILE A 262 -43.69 57.43 2.81
CA ILE A 262 -44.29 58.24 3.91
C ILE A 262 -43.48 59.52 4.20
N LYS A 263 -42.40 59.81 3.44
CA LYS A 263 -41.60 61.04 3.63
C LYS A 263 -41.80 62.12 2.56
N LYS A 264 -42.82 61.98 1.71
CA LYS A 264 -43.30 63.02 0.79
C LYS A 264 -44.83 63.00 0.69
N MET A 265 -45.49 63.43 1.77
CA MET A 265 -46.77 64.13 1.74
C MET A 265 -46.84 65.05 2.96
#